data_AF-A0A4Q4VQF3-F1
#
_entry.id   AF-A0A4Q4VQF3-F1
#
_cell.length_a   1.000
_cell.length_b   1.000
_cell.length_c   1.000
_cell.angle_alpha   90.00
_cell.angle_beta   90.00
_cell.angle_gamma   90.00
#
_symmetry.space_group_name_H-M   'P 1'
#
loop_
_entity.id
_entity.type
_entity.pdbx_description
1 polymer ?
#
loop_
_entity_poly.entity_id
_entity_poly.type
_entity_poly.pdbx_seq_one_letter_code
_entity_poly.pdbx_strand_id
1 'polypeptide(L)'
;MAVSNPRALAAAAASYFLTVSAAPTKRGAECAGSFEPISAADYVAAINPGWNLGNTLDATPDEGSWNNPPVQATTFDDVKAAGFKSVRIPVTYTHHFTGESPDWTIDPDWLQRVEDVVDMALERDLYVITNVHHADSWEWADVTRPDANLTMIEEKIHRAWVQIGEKLGCKSSLVAFEPINEPPAETAEHGAELNKINELFLQALAESGGFNTQRVVTLVGGAMDSMKTSQWFEAPTGYDNPWAIQYHYYSPYDFIFSAWGKTILSTDDLTTIKADLTNIRNNFTDVPLVLGEFDASPLNTEPAARRRYTDLVVRTAAALNTAVVIWDNGLDHLDRETHAWKDPHSLSILMNAAEGTPNSLADATTDAYATSQSSSAYVFHRVGDSVEDYTVSLLLNGNTLDSIAVDGPDGETLAAGAEYRATPEGDVTFTTEFLGRRLSAAPDAEPGSKANLTLSFSAGGTAGVEIVQWDVPVLESNTSKAVAGADLLIPITFKGLKYPAAVKMLRSDGVYLFDDWTQYLGPLQAAYGTYNGQWNWLGDNLVLTAATVDAVIAAGVDTTFTFDFFPRVPGNSVNYTLTV
;
A
#
# COMPACT_ATOMS: atom_id res chain seq x y z
N MET A 1 88.76 28.54 -53.51
CA MET A 1 87.80 27.68 -54.24
C MET A 1 86.80 27.17 -53.22
N ALA A 2 85.52 27.50 -53.19
CA ALA A 2 84.70 28.39 -54.01
C ALA A 2 83.53 28.84 -53.09
N VAL A 3 83.28 30.16 -53.04
CA VAL A 3 81.97 30.86 -52.91
C VAL A 3 81.04 30.42 -51.75
N SER A 4 80.50 31.24 -50.83
CA SER A 4 80.53 32.67 -50.47
C SER A 4 79.76 32.84 -49.14
N ASN A 5 80.19 33.80 -48.31
CA ASN A 5 79.51 34.59 -47.26
C ASN A 5 77.95 34.72 -47.32
N PRO A 6 77.26 35.30 -46.30
CA PRO A 6 77.43 35.29 -44.84
C PRO A 6 76.10 35.34 -43.99
N ARG A 7 76.25 35.43 -42.65
CA ARG A 7 75.41 36.13 -41.64
C ARG A 7 74.16 35.47 -41.02
N ALA A 8 74.01 35.83 -39.74
CA ALA A 8 73.09 35.38 -38.69
C ALA A 8 71.63 35.87 -38.81
N LEU A 9 70.70 35.14 -38.18
CA LEU A 9 69.39 35.58 -37.63
C LEU A 9 68.84 34.43 -36.75
N ALA A 10 68.61 34.63 -35.44
CA ALA A 10 67.42 35.20 -34.80
C ALA A 10 66.28 34.17 -34.58
N ALA A 11 65.85 34.08 -33.33
CA ALA A 11 64.84 33.16 -32.82
C ALA A 11 63.44 33.43 -33.38
N ALA A 12 62.69 32.36 -33.66
CA ALA A 12 61.25 32.38 -33.86
C ALA A 12 60.60 31.45 -32.84
N ALA A 13 59.86 32.03 -31.90
CA ALA A 13 58.98 31.30 -30.99
C ALA A 13 57.70 30.95 -31.76
N ALA A 14 57.41 29.65 -31.91
CA ALA A 14 56.14 29.17 -32.43
C ALA A 14 55.18 28.93 -31.26
N SER A 15 54.19 29.80 -31.10
CA SER A 15 53.05 29.57 -30.23
C SER A 15 52.20 28.42 -30.79
N TYR A 16 52.18 27.29 -30.08
CA TYR A 16 51.18 26.25 -30.26
C TYR A 16 49.91 26.70 -29.52
N PHE A 17 48.90 27.15 -30.26
CA PHE A 17 47.54 27.22 -29.72
C PHE A 17 47.02 25.80 -29.60
N LEU A 18 46.93 25.30 -28.36
CA LEU A 18 46.08 24.17 -28.03
C LEU A 18 44.63 24.63 -28.22
N THR A 19 44.02 24.23 -29.33
CA THR A 19 42.56 24.21 -29.46
C THR A 19 42.04 23.17 -28.49
N VAL A 20 41.61 23.62 -27.30
CA VAL A 20 40.76 22.81 -26.42
C VAL A 20 39.45 22.62 -27.18
N SER A 21 39.25 21.43 -27.74
CA SER A 21 37.94 21.01 -28.22
C SER A 21 37.06 20.89 -26.99
N ALA A 22 36.16 21.86 -26.79
CA ALA A 22 35.08 21.70 -25.83
C ALA A 22 34.32 20.42 -26.19
N ALA A 23 34.17 19.52 -25.21
CA ALA A 23 33.25 18.41 -25.35
C ALA A 23 31.86 18.97 -25.69
N PRO A 24 31.08 18.34 -26.58
CA PRO A 24 29.72 18.80 -26.83
C PRO A 24 28.96 18.73 -25.51
N THR A 25 28.54 19.88 -24.99
CA THR A 25 27.47 19.95 -23.99
C THR A 25 26.28 19.21 -24.59
N LYS A 26 25.91 18.04 -24.02
CA LYS A 26 24.64 17.39 -24.34
C LYS A 26 23.56 18.46 -24.25
N ARG A 27 22.86 18.70 -25.36
CA ARG A 27 21.65 19.50 -25.37
C ARG A 27 20.57 18.64 -24.71
N GLY A 28 19.85 19.18 -23.71
CA GLY A 28 18.68 18.52 -23.14
C GLY A 28 17.63 18.19 -24.20
N ALA A 29 16.60 17.45 -23.82
CA ALA A 29 15.55 16.98 -24.72
C ALA A 29 14.93 18.14 -25.53
N GLU A 30 14.84 17.98 -26.85
CA GLU A 30 14.13 18.88 -27.74
C GLU A 30 12.80 18.22 -28.16
N CYS A 31 11.68 18.75 -27.67
CA CYS A 31 10.35 18.19 -27.92
C CYS A 31 9.68 18.88 -29.11
N ALA A 32 9.11 18.07 -30.01
CA ALA A 32 8.21 18.56 -31.05
C ALA A 32 6.78 18.59 -30.49
N GLY A 33 6.08 19.72 -30.57
CA GLY A 33 4.68 19.85 -30.17
C GLY A 33 4.42 20.96 -29.16
N SER A 34 3.19 21.00 -28.62
CA SER A 34 2.79 21.86 -27.51
C SER A 34 2.65 21.05 -26.23
N PHE A 35 2.89 21.72 -25.10
CA PHE A 35 2.59 21.21 -23.77
C PHE A 35 1.51 22.10 -23.20
N GLU A 36 0.41 21.50 -22.75
CA GLU A 36 -0.70 22.21 -22.13
C GLU A 36 -0.46 22.23 -20.62
N PRO A 37 0.03 23.34 -20.02
CA PRO A 37 0.37 23.37 -18.61
C PRO A 37 -0.87 23.19 -17.75
N ILE A 38 -0.71 22.48 -16.64
CA ILE A 38 -1.74 22.26 -15.62
C ILE A 38 -1.22 22.77 -14.28
N SER A 39 -2.08 23.41 -13.49
CA SER A 39 -1.70 23.81 -12.14
C SER A 39 -1.56 22.57 -11.24
N ALA A 40 -0.76 22.66 -10.18
CA ALA A 40 -0.65 21.54 -9.23
C ALA A 40 -2.01 21.23 -8.57
N ALA A 41 -2.85 22.25 -8.32
CA ALA A 41 -4.18 22.06 -7.74
C ALA A 41 -5.11 21.31 -8.71
N ASP A 42 -5.12 21.68 -10.00
CA ASP A 42 -5.94 21.01 -11.01
C ASP A 42 -5.45 19.58 -11.26
N TYR A 43 -4.13 19.36 -11.26
CA TYR A 43 -3.54 18.03 -11.36
C TYR A 43 -3.97 17.15 -10.19
N VAL A 44 -3.83 17.63 -8.95
CA VAL A 44 -4.25 16.90 -7.75
C VAL A 44 -5.75 16.59 -7.79
N ALA A 45 -6.59 17.53 -8.22
CA ALA A 45 -8.03 17.26 -8.38
C ALA A 45 -8.30 16.18 -9.45
N ALA A 46 -7.54 16.18 -10.55
CA ALA A 46 -7.75 15.27 -11.66
C ALA A 46 -7.29 13.83 -11.39
N ILE A 47 -6.27 13.63 -10.54
CA ILE A 47 -5.74 12.30 -10.24
C ILE A 47 -6.61 11.48 -9.27
N ASN A 48 -7.59 12.11 -8.60
CA ASN A 48 -8.36 11.46 -7.53
C ASN A 48 -9.58 10.66 -8.03
N PRO A 49 -9.72 9.35 -7.72
CA PRO A 49 -8.75 8.48 -7.02
C PRO A 49 -7.72 7.85 -7.97
N GLY A 50 -6.56 7.50 -7.41
CA GLY A 50 -5.46 6.81 -8.08
C GLY A 50 -5.16 5.41 -7.55
N TRP A 51 -4.34 4.66 -8.29
CA TRP A 51 -3.91 3.30 -7.96
C TRP A 51 -2.39 3.13 -8.16
N ASN A 52 -1.70 2.44 -7.26
CA ASN A 52 -0.26 2.16 -7.41
C ASN A 52 -0.03 0.84 -8.15
N LEU A 53 0.87 0.86 -9.13
CA LEU A 53 1.43 -0.34 -9.75
C LEU A 53 2.57 -0.90 -8.87
N GLY A 54 2.25 -1.33 -7.66
CA GLY A 54 3.25 -1.82 -6.70
C GLY A 54 3.87 -3.16 -7.12
N ASN A 55 5.04 -3.47 -6.55
CA ASN A 55 5.80 -4.71 -6.73
C ASN A 55 5.98 -5.12 -8.20
N THR A 56 6.26 -4.14 -9.07
CA THR A 56 6.40 -4.29 -10.51
C THR A 56 7.75 -3.74 -10.97
N LEU A 57 7.83 -2.47 -11.37
CA LEU A 57 9.11 -1.82 -11.77
C LEU A 57 9.94 -1.42 -10.55
N ASP A 58 9.33 -1.39 -9.38
CA ASP A 58 9.94 -1.18 -8.07
C ASP A 58 10.52 -2.47 -7.47
N ALA A 59 10.21 -3.63 -8.05
CA ALA A 59 10.75 -4.91 -7.63
C ALA A 59 12.28 -4.97 -7.84
N THR A 60 12.96 -5.72 -6.98
CA THR A 60 14.41 -5.90 -7.02
C THR A 60 14.79 -7.36 -7.33
N PRO A 61 15.76 -7.63 -8.21
CA PRO A 61 16.55 -6.65 -8.98
C PRO A 61 15.86 -6.07 -10.23
N ASP A 62 14.91 -6.79 -10.85
CA ASP A 62 14.28 -6.43 -12.12
C ASP A 62 12.74 -6.54 -12.05
N GLU A 63 12.04 -5.95 -13.03
CA GLU A 63 10.61 -6.19 -13.24
C GLU A 63 10.31 -7.69 -13.36
N GLY A 64 9.46 -8.21 -12.49
CA GLY A 64 9.17 -9.65 -12.43
C GLY A 64 9.89 -10.41 -11.31
N SER A 65 10.77 -9.75 -10.55
CA SER A 65 11.60 -10.42 -9.52
C SER A 65 10.87 -10.71 -8.21
N TRP A 66 9.77 -10.00 -7.96
CA TRP A 66 8.89 -10.22 -6.81
C TRP A 66 7.66 -11.04 -7.23
N ASN A 67 6.47 -10.72 -6.70
CA ASN A 67 5.27 -11.54 -6.89
C ASN A 67 4.48 -11.27 -8.18
N ASN A 68 4.77 -10.20 -8.92
CA ASN A 68 4.06 -9.87 -10.16
C ASN A 68 4.91 -10.15 -11.39
N PRO A 69 4.33 -10.64 -12.50
CA PRO A 69 5.00 -10.65 -13.80
C PRO A 69 5.13 -9.23 -14.38
N PRO A 70 5.92 -9.04 -15.45
CA PRO A 70 5.98 -7.78 -16.18
C PRO A 70 4.59 -7.28 -16.60
N VAL A 71 4.32 -6.00 -16.33
CA VAL A 71 2.98 -5.41 -16.52
C VAL A 71 2.59 -5.41 -17.99
N GLN A 72 1.31 -5.70 -18.21
CA GLN A 72 0.68 -5.68 -19.53
C GLN A 72 -0.28 -4.50 -19.63
N ALA A 73 -0.49 -4.01 -20.84
CA ALA A 73 -1.38 -2.88 -21.10
C ALA A 73 -2.82 -3.12 -20.60
N THR A 74 -3.28 -4.39 -20.63
CA THR A 74 -4.58 -4.81 -20.12
C THR A 74 -4.79 -4.54 -18.64
N THR A 75 -3.73 -4.54 -17.82
CA THR A 75 -3.83 -4.16 -16.40
C THR A 75 -4.35 -2.73 -16.25
N PHE A 76 -3.91 -1.81 -17.12
CA PHE A 76 -4.40 -0.43 -17.10
C PHE A 76 -5.84 -0.31 -17.65
N ASP A 77 -6.27 -1.24 -18.51
CA ASP A 77 -7.68 -1.31 -18.94
C ASP A 77 -8.58 -1.67 -17.74
N ASP A 78 -8.18 -2.62 -16.90
CA ASP A 78 -8.92 -3.00 -15.69
C ASP A 78 -8.97 -1.85 -14.67
N VAL A 79 -7.83 -1.18 -14.46
CA VAL A 79 -7.73 -0.02 -13.55
C VAL A 79 -8.61 1.13 -14.03
N LYS A 80 -8.61 1.43 -15.35
CA LYS A 80 -9.50 2.44 -15.93
C LYS A 80 -10.96 2.04 -15.81
N ALA A 81 -11.29 0.78 -16.09
CA ALA A 81 -12.65 0.26 -16.01
C ALA A 81 -13.21 0.28 -14.58
N ALA A 82 -12.35 0.12 -13.58
CA ALA A 82 -12.70 0.26 -12.17
C ALA A 82 -13.05 1.70 -11.75
N GLY A 83 -12.67 2.70 -12.56
CA GLY A 83 -12.97 4.12 -12.31
C GLY A 83 -11.79 4.96 -11.81
N PHE A 84 -10.59 4.38 -11.68
CA PHE A 84 -9.39 5.15 -11.33
C PHE A 84 -9.05 6.16 -12.42
N LYS A 85 -8.60 7.34 -12.01
CA LYS A 85 -8.24 8.45 -12.91
C LYS A 85 -6.72 8.57 -13.10
N SER A 86 -5.95 8.02 -12.18
CA SER A 86 -4.50 8.05 -12.21
C SER A 86 -3.88 6.73 -11.80
N VAL A 87 -2.62 6.56 -12.20
CA VAL A 87 -1.74 5.50 -11.73
C VAL A 87 -0.45 6.09 -11.20
N ARG A 88 0.03 5.56 -10.09
CA ARG A 88 1.41 5.80 -9.65
C ARG A 88 2.25 4.59 -10.03
N ILE A 89 3.34 4.84 -10.75
CA ILE A 89 4.25 3.84 -11.28
C ILE A 89 5.55 3.97 -10.48
N PRO A 90 5.70 3.21 -9.38
CA PRO A 90 6.94 3.19 -8.62
C PRO A 90 8.04 2.47 -9.42
N VAL A 91 9.25 3.03 -9.45
CA VAL A 91 10.38 2.47 -10.24
C VAL A 91 11.66 2.45 -9.42
N THR A 92 12.32 1.29 -9.38
CA THR A 92 13.65 1.14 -8.78
C THR A 92 14.72 1.19 -9.89
N TYR A 93 15.78 1.98 -9.68
CA TYR A 93 16.89 2.14 -10.63
C TYR A 93 18.20 1.54 -10.12
N THR A 94 18.29 1.19 -8.83
CA THR A 94 19.55 0.80 -8.16
C THR A 94 20.34 -0.28 -8.90
N HIS A 95 19.69 -1.31 -9.43
CA HIS A 95 20.34 -2.41 -10.15
C HIS A 95 20.50 -2.17 -11.66
N HIS A 96 20.00 -1.04 -12.16
CA HIS A 96 20.07 -0.64 -13.56
C HIS A 96 21.08 0.49 -13.81
N PHE A 97 21.83 0.92 -12.80
CA PHE A 97 23.00 1.77 -13.01
C PHE A 97 24.13 0.95 -13.64
N THR A 98 24.48 1.27 -14.88
CA THR A 98 25.57 0.66 -15.65
C THR A 98 26.88 1.47 -15.57
N GLY A 99 26.80 2.72 -15.11
CA GLY A 99 27.93 3.60 -14.88
C GLY A 99 28.13 3.92 -13.39
N GLU A 100 29.33 4.40 -13.07
CA GLU A 100 29.71 4.89 -11.74
C GLU A 100 29.82 6.42 -11.73
N SER A 101 30.17 7.00 -10.57
CA SER A 101 30.49 8.43 -10.45
C SER A 101 31.55 8.86 -11.49
N PRO A 102 31.39 10.02 -12.14
CA PRO A 102 30.34 11.03 -11.91
C PRO A 102 29.10 10.86 -12.81
N ASP A 103 29.10 9.88 -13.72
CA ASP A 103 28.10 9.81 -14.79
C ASP A 103 26.81 9.12 -14.35
N TRP A 104 26.91 8.10 -13.49
CA TRP A 104 25.78 7.28 -13.00
C TRP A 104 24.81 6.88 -14.10
N THR A 105 25.35 6.36 -15.21
CA THR A 105 24.56 6.01 -16.39
C THR A 105 23.53 4.93 -16.06
N ILE A 106 22.26 5.17 -16.39
CA ILE A 106 21.19 4.18 -16.26
C ILE A 106 21.12 3.37 -17.56
N ASP A 107 20.85 2.08 -17.45
CA ASP A 107 20.61 1.19 -18.59
C ASP A 107 19.55 1.79 -19.54
N PRO A 108 19.89 2.07 -20.81
CA PRO A 108 18.94 2.61 -21.76
C PRO A 108 17.74 1.70 -22.02
N ASP A 109 17.89 0.37 -21.91
CA ASP A 109 16.79 -0.58 -22.11
C ASP A 109 15.79 -0.49 -20.93
N TRP A 110 16.29 -0.29 -19.71
CA TRP A 110 15.45 -0.02 -18.54
C TRP A 110 14.69 1.31 -18.67
N LEU A 111 15.37 2.38 -19.06
CA LEU A 111 14.71 3.67 -19.32
C LEU A 111 13.66 3.57 -20.43
N GLN A 112 13.89 2.76 -21.46
CA GLN A 112 12.88 2.48 -22.49
C GLN A 112 11.69 1.74 -21.90
N ARG A 113 11.92 0.72 -21.07
CA ARG A 113 10.84 -0.02 -20.42
C ARG A 113 9.96 0.87 -19.54
N VAL A 114 10.56 1.77 -18.76
CA VAL A 114 9.83 2.77 -17.96
C VAL A 114 8.96 3.65 -18.86
N GLU A 115 9.52 4.16 -19.97
CA GLU A 115 8.76 4.94 -20.95
C GLU A 115 7.58 4.16 -21.53
N ASP A 116 7.79 2.89 -21.91
CA ASP A 116 6.75 2.04 -22.48
C ASP A 116 5.57 1.86 -21.51
N VAL A 117 5.86 1.63 -20.22
CA VAL A 117 4.81 1.45 -19.19
C VAL A 117 4.07 2.76 -18.91
N VAL A 118 4.78 3.89 -18.88
CA VAL A 118 4.15 5.22 -18.79
C VAL A 118 3.22 5.46 -19.99
N ASP A 119 3.65 5.11 -21.21
CA ASP A 119 2.84 5.25 -22.41
C ASP A 119 1.60 4.35 -22.38
N MET A 120 1.70 3.11 -21.89
CA MET A 120 0.53 2.23 -21.71
C MET A 120 -0.57 2.88 -20.85
N ALA A 121 -0.19 3.61 -19.80
CA ALA A 121 -1.14 4.34 -18.96
C ALA A 121 -1.70 5.60 -19.66
N LEU A 122 -0.83 6.39 -20.31
CA LEU A 122 -1.22 7.61 -21.02
C LEU A 122 -2.16 7.33 -22.20
N GLU A 123 -1.97 6.23 -22.93
CA GLU A 123 -2.86 5.79 -24.02
C GLU A 123 -4.29 5.52 -23.57
N ARG A 124 -4.52 5.38 -22.25
CA ARG A 124 -5.84 5.17 -21.61
C ARG A 124 -6.36 6.41 -20.88
N ASP A 125 -5.76 7.57 -21.17
CA ASP A 125 -6.08 8.85 -20.53
C ASP A 125 -5.99 8.76 -18.99
N LEU A 126 -5.03 8.00 -18.47
CA LEU A 126 -4.71 7.99 -17.05
C LEU A 126 -3.62 9.03 -16.77
N TYR A 127 -3.78 9.77 -15.67
CA TYR A 127 -2.69 10.57 -15.12
C TYR A 127 -1.63 9.64 -14.52
N VAL A 128 -0.36 10.04 -14.57
CA VAL A 128 0.76 9.20 -14.14
C VAL A 128 1.63 9.95 -13.16
N ILE A 129 1.89 9.36 -12.00
CA ILE A 129 2.99 9.78 -11.12
C ILE A 129 4.08 8.72 -11.26
N THR A 130 5.31 9.10 -11.60
CA THR A 130 6.46 8.18 -11.61
C THR A 130 7.59 8.73 -10.76
N ASN A 131 8.38 7.85 -10.17
CA ASN A 131 9.37 8.23 -9.17
C ASN A 131 10.69 7.45 -9.30
N VAL A 132 11.53 7.63 -8.28
CA VAL A 132 12.60 6.72 -7.86
C VAL A 132 12.15 6.10 -6.53
N HIS A 133 12.16 4.76 -6.39
CA HIS A 133 11.39 4.06 -5.35
C HIS A 133 12.24 3.33 -4.28
N HIS A 134 12.11 2.00 -4.17
CA HIS A 134 12.55 1.20 -3.02
C HIS A 134 14.06 1.16 -2.84
N ALA A 135 14.78 0.31 -3.58
CA ALA A 135 16.21 0.11 -3.32
C ALA A 135 17.00 1.42 -3.37
N ASP A 136 16.49 2.39 -4.11
CA ASP A 136 17.09 3.70 -4.16
C ASP A 136 17.04 4.43 -2.81
N SER A 137 15.91 4.37 -2.09
CA SER A 137 15.75 5.06 -0.81
C SER A 137 16.46 4.40 0.37
N TRP A 138 16.54 3.07 0.42
CA TRP A 138 17.16 2.36 1.56
C TRP A 138 18.53 1.75 1.26
N GLU A 139 18.90 1.43 0.01
CA GLU A 139 20.24 0.89 -0.27
C GLU A 139 21.30 2.00 -0.38
N TRP A 140 20.97 3.13 -1.03
CA TRP A 140 21.97 4.17 -1.28
C TRP A 140 21.57 5.59 -0.88
N ALA A 141 20.29 5.97 -0.90
CA ALA A 141 19.85 7.33 -0.55
C ALA A 141 19.42 7.49 0.93
N ASP A 142 19.77 6.55 1.80
CA ASP A 142 19.47 6.64 3.23
C ASP A 142 20.43 7.61 3.93
N VAL A 143 19.93 8.83 4.17
CA VAL A 143 20.66 9.92 4.85
C VAL A 143 20.81 9.69 6.36
N THR A 144 20.09 8.74 6.94
CA THR A 144 20.12 8.46 8.39
C THR A 144 21.25 7.53 8.79
N ARG A 145 21.90 6.90 7.82
CA ARG A 145 23.02 6.00 8.07
C ARG A 145 24.19 6.76 8.69
N PRO A 146 24.83 6.23 9.76
CA PRO A 146 26.01 6.85 10.36
C PRO A 146 27.17 7.08 9.39
N ASP A 147 27.23 6.29 8.31
CA ASP A 147 28.24 6.32 7.25
C ASP A 147 27.70 6.88 5.92
N ALA A 148 26.55 7.55 5.93
CA ALA A 148 25.93 8.11 4.73
C ALA A 148 26.88 9.05 3.97
N ASN A 149 27.09 8.78 2.68
CA ASN A 149 27.87 9.64 1.79
C ASN A 149 26.94 10.62 1.07
N LEU A 150 26.60 11.73 1.74
CA LEU A 150 25.66 12.73 1.22
C LEU A 150 26.04 13.25 -0.16
N THR A 151 27.33 13.52 -0.40
CA THR A 151 27.79 13.99 -1.72
C THR A 151 27.52 12.98 -2.84
N MET A 152 27.68 11.68 -2.56
CA MET A 152 27.34 10.65 -3.54
C MET A 152 25.84 10.55 -3.76
N ILE A 153 25.04 10.63 -2.69
CA ILE A 153 23.57 10.61 -2.77
C ILE A 153 23.07 11.77 -3.63
N GLU A 154 23.53 12.98 -3.34
CA GLU A 154 23.22 14.20 -4.08
C GLU A 154 23.57 14.07 -5.57
N GLU A 155 24.79 13.61 -5.88
CA GLU A 155 25.26 13.40 -7.25
C GLU A 155 24.39 12.36 -7.97
N LYS A 156 24.13 11.22 -7.33
CA LYS A 156 23.39 10.12 -7.94
C LYS A 156 21.93 10.48 -8.19
N ILE A 157 21.26 11.18 -7.26
CA ILE A 157 19.90 11.72 -7.46
C ILE A 157 19.87 12.67 -8.66
N HIS A 158 20.76 13.66 -8.67
CA HIS A 158 20.80 14.67 -9.74
C HIS A 158 21.00 13.99 -11.10
N ARG A 159 21.99 13.10 -11.20
CA ARG A 159 22.32 12.40 -12.45
C ARG A 159 21.23 11.42 -12.90
N ALA A 160 20.54 10.76 -11.97
CA ALA A 160 19.40 9.92 -12.31
C ALA A 160 18.27 10.76 -12.91
N TRP A 161 17.89 11.86 -12.27
CA TRP A 161 16.79 12.70 -12.73
C TRP A 161 17.08 13.48 -14.01
N VAL A 162 18.34 13.81 -14.30
CA VAL A 162 18.71 14.34 -15.63
C VAL A 162 18.38 13.30 -16.71
N GLN A 163 18.74 12.03 -16.51
CA GLN A 163 18.50 10.96 -17.50
C GLN A 163 17.02 10.59 -17.62
N ILE A 164 16.31 10.48 -16.50
CA ILE A 164 14.86 10.22 -16.47
C ILE A 164 14.12 11.39 -17.13
N GLY A 165 14.50 12.62 -16.80
CA GLY A 165 13.96 13.84 -17.40
C GLY A 165 14.23 13.93 -18.91
N GLU A 166 15.42 13.53 -19.38
CA GLU A 166 15.75 13.47 -20.81
C GLU A 166 14.83 12.47 -21.54
N LYS A 167 14.56 11.31 -20.91
CA LYS A 167 13.74 10.23 -21.48
C LYS A 167 12.25 10.58 -21.54
N LEU A 168 11.71 11.12 -20.45
CA LEU A 168 10.27 11.41 -20.31
C LEU A 168 9.91 12.88 -20.60
N GLY A 169 10.90 13.70 -21.01
CA GLY A 169 10.76 15.15 -21.11
C GLY A 169 9.70 15.65 -22.08
N CYS A 170 9.33 14.83 -23.07
CA CYS A 170 8.34 15.16 -24.09
C CYS A 170 6.94 14.59 -23.82
N LYS A 171 6.73 13.91 -22.68
CA LYS A 171 5.41 13.39 -22.30
C LYS A 171 4.46 14.53 -21.92
N SER A 172 3.16 14.27 -22.05
CA SER A 172 2.09 15.24 -21.78
C SER A 172 2.09 15.72 -20.32
N SER A 173 1.31 16.76 -20.01
CA SER A 173 1.11 17.27 -18.65
C SER A 173 0.36 16.31 -17.73
N LEU A 174 -0.12 15.17 -18.24
CA LEU A 174 -0.69 14.08 -17.44
C LEU A 174 0.37 13.33 -16.63
N VAL A 175 1.65 13.47 -16.95
CA VAL A 175 2.76 12.85 -16.17
C VAL A 175 3.31 13.87 -15.17
N ALA A 176 3.35 13.50 -13.90
CA ALA A 176 4.09 14.16 -12.83
C ALA A 176 5.26 13.31 -12.34
N PHE A 177 6.24 13.99 -11.73
CA PHE A 177 7.43 13.35 -11.18
C PHE A 177 7.51 13.54 -9.66
N GLU A 178 7.85 12.47 -8.97
CA GLU A 178 8.12 12.41 -7.53
C GLU A 178 9.59 12.10 -7.32
N PRO A 179 10.36 12.90 -6.55
CA PRO A 179 11.82 12.82 -6.51
C PRO A 179 12.35 11.49 -5.97
N ILE A 180 11.81 11.01 -4.84
CA ILE A 180 12.21 9.76 -4.21
C ILE A 180 11.15 9.30 -3.21
N ASN A 181 10.92 7.99 -3.14
CA ASN A 181 9.98 7.37 -2.22
C ASN A 181 10.53 7.21 -0.81
N GLU A 182 9.76 7.60 0.20
CA GLU A 182 10.01 7.36 1.63
C GLU A 182 11.48 7.52 2.08
N PRO A 183 12.19 8.61 1.70
CA PRO A 183 13.57 8.76 2.11
C PRO A 183 13.65 8.87 3.65
N PRO A 184 14.42 8.00 4.33
CA PRO A 184 14.45 7.97 5.78
C PRO A 184 14.86 9.32 6.39
N ALA A 185 14.20 9.73 7.47
CA ALA A 185 14.57 10.95 8.19
C ALA A 185 14.11 10.88 9.65
N GLU A 186 15.06 11.08 10.58
CA GLU A 186 14.78 11.06 12.02
C GLU A 186 15.10 12.38 12.75
N THR A 187 15.72 13.35 12.07
CA THR A 187 16.12 14.63 12.68
C THR A 187 15.90 15.79 11.71
N ALA A 188 15.97 17.02 12.23
CA ALA A 188 15.86 18.23 11.43
C ALA A 188 17.00 18.33 10.39
N GLU A 189 18.20 17.84 10.71
CA GLU A 189 19.33 17.79 9.77
C GLU A 189 19.05 16.84 8.60
N HIS A 190 18.46 15.67 8.87
CA HIS A 190 17.99 14.78 7.80
C HIS A 190 16.93 15.47 6.94
N GLY A 191 15.96 16.15 7.57
CA GLY A 191 14.94 16.92 6.85
C GLY A 191 15.52 18.02 5.95
N ALA A 192 16.55 18.74 6.40
CA ALA A 192 17.25 19.74 5.59
C ALA A 192 17.95 19.12 4.38
N GLU A 193 18.52 17.92 4.52
CA GLU A 193 19.12 17.19 3.40
C GLU A 193 18.05 16.74 2.38
N LEU A 194 16.87 16.33 2.83
CA LEU A 194 15.76 16.01 1.93
C LEU A 194 15.24 17.23 1.18
N ASN A 195 15.19 18.40 1.81
CA ASN A 195 14.87 19.66 1.13
C ASN A 195 15.89 19.94 0.01
N LYS A 196 17.18 19.67 0.25
CA LYS A 196 18.23 19.79 -0.77
C LYS A 196 18.07 18.77 -1.91
N ILE A 197 17.67 17.54 -1.60
CA ILE A 197 17.33 16.52 -2.62
C ILE A 197 16.17 17.00 -3.52
N ASN A 198 15.12 17.60 -2.94
CA ASN A 198 14.02 18.20 -3.71
C ASN A 198 14.53 19.32 -4.65
N GLU A 199 15.46 20.17 -4.20
CA GLU A 199 16.06 21.21 -5.04
C GLU A 199 16.92 20.63 -6.17
N LEU A 200 17.76 19.63 -5.88
CA LEU A 200 18.59 18.95 -6.88
C LEU A 200 17.76 18.25 -7.95
N PHE A 201 16.64 17.66 -7.55
CA PHE A 201 15.65 17.10 -8.46
C PHE A 201 15.07 18.16 -9.41
N LEU A 202 14.62 19.30 -8.89
CA LEU A 202 14.10 20.40 -9.72
C LEU A 202 15.17 20.98 -10.65
N GLN A 203 16.41 21.08 -10.16
CA GLN A 203 17.55 21.49 -10.98
C GLN A 203 17.80 20.50 -12.12
N ALA A 204 17.80 19.20 -11.83
CA ALA A 204 17.98 18.14 -12.83
C ALA A 204 16.88 18.20 -13.91
N LEU A 205 15.62 18.44 -13.52
CA LEU A 205 14.52 18.64 -14.47
C LEU A 205 14.75 19.86 -15.37
N ALA A 206 15.23 20.98 -14.84
CA ALA A 206 15.56 22.14 -15.64
C ALA A 206 16.71 21.88 -16.64
N GLU A 207 17.71 21.10 -16.24
CA GLU A 207 18.85 20.71 -17.09
C GLU A 207 18.46 19.70 -18.18
N SER A 208 17.52 18.81 -17.88
CA SER A 208 17.09 17.74 -18.79
C SER A 208 16.36 18.24 -20.05
N GLY A 209 15.84 19.47 -20.05
CA GLY A 209 15.14 20.09 -21.18
C GLY A 209 13.69 19.63 -21.36
N GLY A 210 13.18 19.73 -22.59
CA GLY A 210 11.81 19.39 -22.93
C GLY A 210 10.77 20.27 -22.23
N PHE A 211 9.69 19.65 -21.75
CA PHE A 211 8.60 20.33 -21.03
C PHE A 211 8.75 20.27 -19.50
N ASN A 212 9.87 19.76 -19.00
CA ASN A 212 10.01 19.39 -17.59
C ASN A 212 9.91 20.56 -16.62
N THR A 213 10.29 21.78 -16.99
CA THR A 213 10.12 22.97 -16.13
C THR A 213 8.68 23.43 -15.97
N GLN A 214 7.77 22.99 -16.85
CA GLN A 214 6.34 23.30 -16.82
C GLN A 214 5.52 22.16 -16.18
N ARG A 215 6.17 21.03 -15.87
CA ARG A 215 5.53 19.81 -15.39
C ARG A 215 5.24 19.89 -13.89
N VAL A 216 4.09 19.35 -13.49
CA VAL A 216 3.76 19.15 -12.08
C VAL A 216 4.73 18.18 -11.43
N VAL A 217 5.20 18.53 -10.24
CA VAL A 217 6.00 17.63 -9.39
C VAL A 217 5.32 17.39 -8.05
N THR A 218 5.54 16.22 -7.46
CA THR A 218 5.03 15.86 -6.14
C THR A 218 6.21 15.72 -5.18
N LEU A 219 6.49 16.79 -4.44
CA LEU A 219 7.66 16.87 -3.54
C LEU A 219 7.40 16.10 -2.24
N VAL A 220 8.48 15.63 -1.62
CA VAL A 220 8.40 14.73 -0.47
C VAL A 220 9.05 15.34 0.78
N GLY A 221 8.53 14.95 1.94
CA GLY A 221 9.14 15.22 3.24
C GLY A 221 9.75 13.97 3.88
N GLY A 222 10.18 14.08 5.13
CA GLY A 222 10.84 13.00 5.88
C GLY A 222 10.01 11.72 5.97
N ALA A 223 10.55 10.61 5.45
CA ALA A 223 9.89 9.31 5.35
C ALA A 223 8.51 9.33 4.67
N MET A 224 8.17 10.42 3.96
CA MET A 224 6.80 10.72 3.51
C MET A 224 5.75 10.63 4.63
N ASP A 225 6.18 10.80 5.89
CA ASP A 225 5.31 10.82 7.06
C ASP A 225 4.70 12.21 7.23
N SER A 226 3.42 12.25 7.58
CA SER A 226 2.67 13.51 7.63
C SER A 226 3.18 14.47 8.72
N MET A 227 3.66 13.93 9.85
CA MET A 227 4.17 14.71 10.97
C MET A 227 5.59 15.20 10.71
N LYS A 228 6.48 14.34 10.22
CA LYS A 228 7.86 14.70 9.84
C LYS A 228 7.86 15.71 8.69
N THR A 229 7.02 15.52 7.69
CA THR A 229 6.82 16.48 6.59
C THR A 229 6.36 17.83 7.14
N SER A 230 5.36 17.85 8.02
CA SER A 230 4.90 19.08 8.67
C SER A 230 5.97 19.81 9.48
N GLN A 231 6.94 19.08 10.03
CA GLN A 231 7.98 19.66 10.89
C GLN A 231 9.17 20.20 10.13
N TRP A 232 9.59 19.54 9.04
CA TRP A 232 10.90 19.78 8.42
C TRP A 232 10.86 20.15 6.94
N PHE A 233 9.73 20.00 6.25
CA PHE A 233 9.65 20.35 4.83
C PHE A 233 9.76 21.87 4.64
N GLU A 234 10.64 22.28 3.73
CA GLU A 234 10.75 23.66 3.26
C GLU A 234 10.48 23.72 1.76
N ALA A 235 9.61 24.63 1.35
CA ALA A 235 9.25 24.77 -0.06
C ALA A 235 10.46 25.28 -0.87
N PRO A 236 10.78 24.66 -2.01
CA PRO A 236 11.90 25.09 -2.84
C PRO A 236 11.61 26.47 -3.46
N THR A 237 12.67 27.23 -3.73
CA THR A 237 12.58 28.57 -4.32
C THR A 237 13.39 28.66 -5.62
N GLY A 238 12.95 29.48 -6.57
CA GLY A 238 13.69 29.72 -7.81
C GLY A 238 13.41 28.72 -8.95
N TYR A 239 12.32 27.95 -8.87
CA TYR A 239 11.89 27.01 -9.90
C TYR A 239 10.46 27.31 -10.35
N ASP A 240 10.20 27.16 -11.66
CA ASP A 240 8.90 27.46 -12.27
C ASP A 240 7.89 26.30 -12.18
N ASN A 241 8.35 25.11 -11.77
CA ASN A 241 7.53 23.92 -11.67
C ASN A 241 6.33 24.12 -10.72
N PRO A 242 5.09 23.85 -11.16
CA PRO A 242 3.98 23.70 -10.23
C PRO A 242 4.23 22.47 -9.34
N TRP A 243 4.00 22.58 -8.02
CA TRP A 243 4.29 21.50 -7.09
C TRP A 243 3.16 21.21 -6.12
N ALA A 244 3.09 19.95 -5.69
CA ALA A 244 2.26 19.44 -4.61
C ALA A 244 3.15 18.76 -3.56
N ILE A 245 2.62 18.51 -2.36
CA ILE A 245 3.28 17.68 -1.34
C ILE A 245 2.67 16.28 -1.38
N GLN A 246 3.53 15.26 -1.37
CA GLN A 246 3.14 13.87 -1.27
C GLN A 246 3.55 13.27 0.07
N TYR A 247 2.62 12.54 0.69
CA TYR A 247 2.83 11.82 1.93
C TYR A 247 2.09 10.47 1.89
N HIS A 248 2.44 9.55 2.77
CA HIS A 248 1.84 8.22 2.88
C HIS A 248 1.13 8.04 4.21
N TYR A 249 0.20 7.07 4.28
CA TYR A 249 -0.57 6.83 5.49
C TYR A 249 -0.92 5.35 5.69
N TYR A 250 -0.24 4.71 6.65
CA TYR A 250 -0.45 3.32 7.06
C TYR A 250 -0.68 3.20 8.58
N SER A 251 -1.42 4.16 9.13
CA SER A 251 -1.76 4.20 10.56
C SER A 251 -3.23 3.83 10.79
N PRO A 252 -3.56 3.11 11.90
CA PRO A 252 -2.63 2.63 12.91
C PRO A 252 -1.89 1.35 12.44
N TYR A 253 -0.57 1.33 12.61
CA TYR A 253 0.33 0.27 12.15
C TYR A 253 -0.16 -1.13 12.55
N ASP A 254 -0.61 -1.27 13.79
CA ASP A 254 -1.03 -2.55 14.33
C ASP A 254 -2.26 -3.14 13.63
N PHE A 255 -3.18 -2.32 13.13
CA PHE A 255 -4.30 -2.80 12.32
C PHE A 255 -3.86 -3.11 10.89
N ILE A 256 -3.13 -2.18 10.25
CA ILE A 256 -2.73 -2.31 8.83
C ILE A 256 -1.88 -3.55 8.59
N PHE A 257 -0.92 -3.81 9.48
CA PHE A 257 0.00 -4.95 9.37
C PHE A 257 -0.46 -6.18 10.15
N SER A 258 -1.70 -6.18 10.68
CA SER A 258 -2.23 -7.23 11.58
C SER A 258 -1.22 -7.58 12.69
N ALA A 259 -0.62 -6.55 13.27
CA ALA A 259 0.33 -6.66 14.35
C ALA A 259 -0.38 -6.89 15.67
N TRP A 260 0.25 -7.68 16.54
CA TRP A 260 -0.20 -7.91 17.90
C TRP A 260 -1.69 -8.28 17.98
N GLY A 261 -2.17 -9.08 17.02
CA GLY A 261 -3.55 -9.59 16.99
C GLY A 261 -4.63 -8.53 16.79
N LYS A 262 -4.31 -7.32 16.33
CA LYS A 262 -5.31 -6.28 16.09
C LYS A 262 -6.12 -6.54 14.82
N THR A 263 -7.37 -6.93 15.02
CA THR A 263 -8.36 -7.16 13.96
C THR A 263 -9.54 -6.18 14.05
N ILE A 264 -9.47 -5.21 14.96
CA ILE A 264 -10.49 -4.22 15.29
C ILE A 264 -9.89 -2.81 15.15
N LEU A 265 -10.66 -1.88 14.59
CA LEU A 265 -10.39 -0.45 14.71
C LEU A 265 -11.20 0.13 15.86
N SER A 266 -10.51 0.63 16.87
CA SER A 266 -11.15 1.23 18.02
C SER A 266 -11.71 2.63 17.70
N THR A 267 -12.58 3.13 18.57
CA THR A 267 -13.06 4.53 18.48
C THR A 267 -11.91 5.54 18.51
N ASP A 268 -10.86 5.26 19.27
CA ASP A 268 -9.67 6.12 19.37
C ASP A 268 -8.84 6.07 18.08
N ASP A 269 -8.68 4.88 17.48
CA ASP A 269 -8.01 4.74 16.18
C ASP A 269 -8.71 5.58 15.10
N LEU A 270 -10.03 5.49 15.01
CA LEU A 270 -10.83 6.25 14.04
C LEU A 270 -10.71 7.77 14.27
N THR A 271 -10.61 8.20 15.52
CA THR A 271 -10.42 9.61 15.87
C THR A 271 -9.02 10.09 15.48
N THR A 272 -7.99 9.30 15.76
CA THR A 272 -6.60 9.58 15.41
C THR A 272 -6.41 9.68 13.91
N ILE A 273 -6.98 8.74 13.13
CA ILE A 273 -6.91 8.78 11.66
C ILE A 273 -7.39 10.10 11.09
N LYS A 274 -8.56 10.56 11.57
CA LYS A 274 -9.11 11.84 11.13
C LYS A 274 -8.23 13.02 11.57
N ALA A 275 -7.68 12.97 12.78
CA ALA A 275 -6.83 14.01 13.31
C ALA A 275 -5.52 14.15 12.51
N ASP A 276 -4.86 13.05 12.18
CA ASP A 276 -3.61 13.03 11.42
C ASP A 276 -3.77 13.67 10.03
N LEU A 277 -4.80 13.25 9.30
CA LEU A 277 -5.12 13.80 7.97
C LEU A 277 -5.47 15.30 8.05
N THR A 278 -6.19 15.71 9.11
CA THR A 278 -6.52 17.12 9.35
C THR A 278 -5.26 17.95 9.70
N ASN A 279 -4.31 17.37 10.44
CA ASN A 279 -3.11 18.06 10.88
C ASN A 279 -2.22 18.49 9.71
N ILE A 280 -1.95 17.58 8.76
CA ILE A 280 -1.16 17.93 7.57
C ILE A 280 -1.85 18.99 6.72
N ARG A 281 -3.18 18.91 6.54
CA ARG A 281 -3.95 19.93 5.84
C ARG A 281 -3.80 21.31 6.48
N ASN A 282 -3.87 21.38 7.81
CA ASN A 282 -3.75 22.64 8.56
C ASN A 282 -2.35 23.25 8.48
N ASN A 283 -1.31 22.43 8.41
CA ASN A 283 0.07 22.92 8.31
C ASN A 283 0.41 23.44 6.91
N PHE A 284 -0.29 22.95 5.89
CA PHE A 284 -0.03 23.32 4.50
C PHE A 284 -1.23 23.96 3.79
N THR A 285 -2.11 24.71 4.46
CA THR A 285 -3.46 25.16 4.00
C THR A 285 -3.70 25.37 2.51
N ASP A 286 -2.80 26.03 1.77
CA ASP A 286 -2.98 26.40 0.35
C ASP A 286 -2.17 25.53 -0.63
N VAL A 287 -1.47 24.50 -0.15
CA VAL A 287 -0.64 23.60 -0.96
C VAL A 287 -1.45 22.39 -1.42
N PRO A 288 -1.44 22.00 -2.70
CA PRO A 288 -2.06 20.75 -3.15
C PRO A 288 -1.40 19.54 -2.47
N LEU A 289 -2.21 18.59 -2.00
CA LEU A 289 -1.73 17.41 -1.27
C LEU A 289 -2.08 16.13 -2.01
N VAL A 290 -1.15 15.18 -2.01
CA VAL A 290 -1.33 13.83 -2.54
C VAL A 290 -1.03 12.83 -1.41
N LEU A 291 -2.01 12.03 -1.03
CA LEU A 291 -1.80 10.81 -0.27
C LEU A 291 -1.35 9.73 -1.26
N GLY A 292 -0.03 9.64 -1.47
CA GLY A 292 0.59 8.84 -2.53
C GLY A 292 0.49 7.33 -2.31
N GLU A 293 0.34 6.93 -1.06
CA GLU A 293 0.09 5.55 -0.66
C GLU A 293 -0.74 5.50 0.62
N PHE A 294 -1.70 4.60 0.63
CA PHE A 294 -2.40 4.11 1.80
C PHE A 294 -3.02 2.77 1.42
N ASP A 295 -3.17 1.87 2.38
CA ASP A 295 -3.95 0.66 2.18
C ASP A 295 -4.36 0.02 3.51
N ALA A 296 -5.45 -0.74 3.49
CA ALA A 296 -5.74 -1.80 4.44
C ALA A 296 -6.03 -3.07 3.63
N SER A 297 -5.03 -3.96 3.54
CA SER A 297 -5.05 -5.05 2.58
C SER A 297 -6.20 -6.04 2.83
N PRO A 298 -6.93 -6.44 1.78
CA PRO A 298 -7.94 -7.50 1.86
C PRO A 298 -7.42 -8.87 2.33
N LEU A 299 -6.10 -9.09 2.23
CA LEU A 299 -5.46 -10.36 2.58
C LEU A 299 -5.46 -10.62 4.09
N ASN A 300 -5.19 -9.61 4.90
CA ASN A 300 -4.93 -9.75 6.34
C ASN A 300 -5.84 -8.90 7.24
N THR A 301 -6.54 -7.90 6.68
CA THR A 301 -7.42 -7.04 7.48
C THR A 301 -8.89 -7.52 7.45
N GLU A 302 -9.56 -7.43 8.61
CA GLU A 302 -10.95 -7.86 8.74
C GLU A 302 -11.88 -6.97 7.89
N PRO A 303 -12.82 -7.52 7.09
CA PRO A 303 -13.57 -6.75 6.10
C PRO A 303 -14.38 -5.56 6.62
N ALA A 304 -15.09 -5.69 7.75
CA ALA A 304 -15.88 -4.57 8.26
C ALA A 304 -14.97 -3.42 8.72
N ALA A 305 -13.91 -3.73 9.47
CA ALA A 305 -12.92 -2.75 9.88
C ALA A 305 -12.16 -2.14 8.67
N ARG A 306 -11.73 -2.95 7.70
CA ARG A 306 -11.05 -2.52 6.47
C ARG A 306 -11.87 -1.53 5.67
N ARG A 307 -13.13 -1.86 5.42
CA ARG A 307 -14.04 -1.02 4.63
C ARG A 307 -14.32 0.30 5.34
N ARG A 308 -14.43 0.27 6.67
CA ARG A 308 -14.55 1.48 7.51
C ARG A 308 -13.28 2.34 7.48
N TYR A 309 -12.10 1.73 7.50
CA TYR A 309 -10.82 2.42 7.31
C TYR A 309 -10.76 3.13 5.97
N THR A 310 -10.98 2.38 4.89
CA THR A 310 -10.93 2.86 3.50
C THR A 310 -11.86 4.06 3.34
N ASP A 311 -13.10 3.91 3.76
CA ASP A 311 -14.11 4.96 3.69
C ASP A 311 -13.74 6.21 4.50
N LEU A 312 -13.22 6.04 5.72
CA LEU A 312 -12.82 7.14 6.58
C LEU A 312 -11.65 7.93 5.98
N VAL A 313 -10.58 7.23 5.55
CA VAL A 313 -9.39 7.85 4.97
C VAL A 313 -9.75 8.60 3.70
N VAL A 314 -10.40 7.93 2.75
CA VAL A 314 -10.72 8.51 1.44
C VAL A 314 -11.67 9.69 1.57
N ARG A 315 -12.75 9.58 2.35
CA ARG A 315 -13.69 10.69 2.54
C ARG A 315 -13.04 11.86 3.25
N THR A 316 -12.19 11.59 4.26
CA THR A 316 -11.48 12.66 4.98
C THR A 316 -10.50 13.37 4.05
N ALA A 317 -9.71 12.63 3.28
CA ALA A 317 -8.79 13.19 2.28
C ALA A 317 -9.54 14.03 1.23
N ALA A 318 -10.64 13.51 0.67
CA ALA A 318 -11.48 14.24 -0.28
C ALA A 318 -12.03 15.55 0.32
N ALA A 319 -12.52 15.52 1.57
CA ALA A 319 -13.00 16.71 2.27
C ALA A 319 -11.89 17.75 2.56
N LEU A 320 -10.62 17.32 2.55
CA LEU A 320 -9.44 18.15 2.75
C LEU A 320 -8.74 18.50 1.42
N ASN A 321 -9.38 18.28 0.27
CA ASN A 321 -8.83 18.49 -1.07
C ASN A 321 -7.49 17.78 -1.29
N THR A 322 -7.38 16.56 -0.77
CA THR A 322 -6.21 15.70 -0.90
C THR A 322 -6.57 14.54 -1.82
N ALA A 323 -5.80 14.36 -2.89
CA ALA A 323 -5.95 13.19 -3.75
C ALA A 323 -5.46 11.93 -3.03
N VAL A 324 -6.10 10.80 -3.27
CA VAL A 324 -5.67 9.51 -2.72
C VAL A 324 -5.21 8.57 -3.82
N VAL A 325 -4.16 7.80 -3.55
CA VAL A 325 -3.65 6.76 -4.43
C VAL A 325 -3.49 5.48 -3.59
N ILE A 326 -4.32 4.47 -3.86
CA ILE A 326 -4.30 3.23 -3.09
C ILE A 326 -3.06 2.40 -3.43
N TRP A 327 -2.42 1.79 -2.43
CA TRP A 327 -1.32 0.86 -2.67
C TRP A 327 -1.85 -0.52 -3.09
N ASP A 328 -1.27 -1.08 -4.16
CA ASP A 328 -1.59 -2.44 -4.61
C ASP A 328 -0.34 -3.15 -5.13
N ASN A 329 0.19 -4.03 -4.28
CA ASN A 329 1.33 -4.87 -4.61
C ASN A 329 0.97 -6.06 -5.52
N GLY A 330 -0.27 -6.18 -6.02
CA GLY A 330 -0.78 -7.29 -6.82
C GLY A 330 -1.23 -8.51 -6.02
N LEU A 331 -0.96 -8.54 -4.71
CA LEU A 331 -1.54 -9.50 -3.76
C LEU A 331 -2.77 -8.93 -3.05
N ASP A 332 -2.90 -7.62 -2.94
CA ASP A 332 -3.93 -6.99 -2.12
C ASP A 332 -5.26 -6.80 -2.86
N HIS A 333 -5.26 -6.14 -4.03
CA HIS A 333 -6.51 -5.71 -4.66
C HIS A 333 -6.77 -6.34 -6.02
N LEU A 334 -6.02 -5.95 -7.07
CA LEU A 334 -6.23 -6.46 -8.43
C LEU A 334 -5.40 -7.73 -8.64
N ASP A 335 -6.08 -8.86 -8.83
CA ASP A 335 -5.47 -10.04 -9.39
C ASP A 335 -5.26 -9.83 -10.90
N ARG A 336 -4.01 -9.59 -11.28
CA ARG A 336 -3.61 -9.26 -12.66
C ARG A 336 -3.63 -10.47 -13.60
N GLU A 337 -3.68 -11.69 -13.07
CA GLU A 337 -3.80 -12.91 -13.88
C GLU A 337 -5.27 -13.18 -14.22
N THR A 338 -6.17 -13.01 -13.25
CA THR A 338 -7.60 -13.27 -13.43
C THR A 338 -8.41 -12.05 -13.86
N HIS A 339 -7.78 -10.86 -13.89
CA HIS A 339 -8.42 -9.58 -14.17
C HIS A 339 -9.58 -9.28 -13.20
N ALA A 340 -9.44 -9.69 -11.94
CA ALA A 340 -10.50 -9.60 -10.94
C ALA A 340 -10.03 -8.85 -9.68
N TRP A 341 -10.90 -7.99 -9.18
CA TRP A 341 -10.70 -7.33 -7.89
C TRP A 341 -11.07 -8.27 -6.74
N LYS A 342 -10.17 -8.44 -5.78
CA LYS A 342 -10.32 -9.37 -4.65
C LYS A 342 -11.41 -8.96 -3.66
N ASP A 343 -11.60 -7.65 -3.45
CA ASP A 343 -12.75 -7.11 -2.70
C ASP A 343 -13.44 -5.98 -3.48
N PRO A 344 -14.41 -6.32 -4.36
CA PRO A 344 -15.18 -5.32 -5.10
C PRO A 344 -15.96 -4.35 -4.20
N HIS A 345 -16.28 -4.73 -2.96
CA HIS A 345 -16.97 -3.84 -2.02
C HIS A 345 -16.05 -2.73 -1.52
N SER A 346 -14.80 -3.06 -1.11
CA SER A 346 -13.80 -2.05 -0.76
C SER A 346 -13.53 -1.09 -1.93
N LEU A 347 -13.40 -1.62 -3.15
CA LEU A 347 -13.23 -0.81 -4.36
C LEU A 347 -14.43 0.15 -4.57
N SER A 348 -15.65 -0.37 -4.50
CA SER A 348 -16.86 0.43 -4.65
C SER A 348 -16.96 1.53 -3.60
N ILE A 349 -16.61 1.22 -2.35
CA ILE A 349 -16.57 2.17 -1.23
C ILE A 349 -15.53 3.28 -1.51
N LEU A 350 -14.33 2.92 -1.95
CA LEU A 350 -13.27 3.87 -2.29
C LEU A 350 -13.74 4.84 -3.38
N MET A 351 -14.30 4.32 -4.48
CA MET A 351 -14.77 5.16 -5.60
C MET A 351 -15.84 6.16 -5.16
N ASN A 352 -16.85 5.68 -4.43
CA ASN A 352 -17.93 6.54 -3.93
C ASN A 352 -17.42 7.57 -2.92
N ALA A 353 -16.52 7.18 -2.00
CA ALA A 353 -15.94 8.09 -1.01
C ALA A 353 -15.12 9.19 -1.70
N ALA A 354 -14.37 8.85 -2.76
CA ALA A 354 -13.57 9.81 -3.52
C ALA A 354 -14.43 10.83 -4.28
N GLU A 355 -15.65 10.46 -4.67
CA GLU A 355 -16.66 11.36 -5.26
C GLU A 355 -17.44 12.16 -4.22
N GLY A 356 -17.23 11.92 -2.92
CA GLY A 356 -17.95 12.56 -1.83
C GLY A 356 -19.33 11.95 -1.55
N THR A 357 -19.64 10.79 -2.15
CA THR A 357 -20.87 10.04 -1.90
C THR A 357 -20.75 9.26 -0.58
N PRO A 358 -21.64 9.46 0.40
CA PRO A 358 -21.62 8.68 1.64
C PRO A 358 -21.88 7.19 1.40
N ASN A 359 -21.06 6.33 2.00
CA ASN A 359 -21.21 4.89 1.95
C ASN A 359 -21.94 4.38 3.19
N SER A 360 -22.77 3.35 3.02
CA SER A 360 -23.22 2.53 4.15
C SER A 360 -22.19 1.43 4.42
N LEU A 361 -21.89 1.18 5.70
CA LEU A 361 -20.82 0.27 6.10
C LEU A 361 -21.32 -0.82 7.04
N ALA A 362 -20.68 -1.99 6.99
CA ALA A 362 -20.85 -3.00 8.03
C ALA A 362 -20.33 -2.45 9.37
N ASP A 363 -21.12 -2.60 10.43
CA ASP A 363 -20.65 -2.29 11.78
C ASP A 363 -19.76 -3.42 12.33
N ALA A 364 -18.92 -3.09 13.31
CA ALA A 364 -18.01 -4.02 13.94
C ALA A 364 -17.70 -3.59 15.36
N THR A 365 -17.16 -4.50 16.17
CA THR A 365 -16.64 -4.15 17.49
C THR A 365 -15.61 -3.03 17.38
N THR A 366 -15.70 -2.00 18.23
CA THR A 366 -14.73 -0.90 18.33
C THR A 366 -14.17 -0.72 19.76
N ASP A 367 -14.55 -1.61 20.69
CA ASP A 367 -13.97 -1.64 22.03
C ASP A 367 -12.64 -2.40 22.02
N ALA A 368 -11.55 -1.69 22.30
CA ALA A 368 -10.20 -2.26 22.34
C ALA A 368 -10.01 -3.32 23.44
N TYR A 369 -10.88 -3.35 24.46
CA TYR A 369 -10.83 -4.31 25.57
C TYR A 369 -11.86 -5.43 25.46
N ALA A 370 -12.54 -5.53 24.31
CA ALA A 370 -13.45 -6.63 24.05
C ALA A 370 -12.74 -7.98 24.16
N THR A 371 -13.46 -8.99 24.67
CA THR A 371 -12.99 -10.39 24.75
C THR A 371 -13.47 -11.23 23.58
N SER A 372 -14.29 -10.64 22.70
CA SER A 372 -14.82 -11.23 21.48
C SER A 372 -15.00 -10.16 20.42
N GLN A 373 -14.95 -10.55 19.15
CA GLN A 373 -15.18 -9.65 18.01
C GLN A 373 -16.49 -10.00 17.29
N SER A 374 -17.35 -9.00 17.13
CA SER A 374 -18.43 -8.99 16.15
C SER A 374 -18.01 -8.29 14.86
N SER A 375 -18.53 -8.78 13.73
CA SER A 375 -18.40 -8.15 12.42
C SER A 375 -19.68 -8.40 11.63
N SER A 376 -20.33 -7.32 11.20
CA SER A 376 -21.51 -7.36 10.33
C SER A 376 -21.17 -7.68 8.88
N ALA A 377 -19.90 -7.90 8.54
CA ALA A 377 -19.52 -8.48 7.24
C ALA A 377 -19.81 -9.99 7.16
N TYR A 378 -20.26 -10.61 8.27
CA TYR A 378 -20.53 -12.04 8.34
C TYR A 378 -21.83 -12.36 9.08
N VAL A 379 -22.44 -13.47 8.67
CA VAL A 379 -23.39 -14.23 9.49
C VAL A 379 -22.69 -15.53 9.90
N PHE A 380 -22.29 -15.61 11.17
CA PHE A 380 -21.63 -16.80 11.70
C PHE A 380 -22.64 -17.73 12.38
N HIS A 381 -22.68 -18.99 11.95
CA HIS A 381 -23.52 -20.03 12.54
C HIS A 381 -22.68 -21.26 12.89
N ARG A 382 -22.69 -21.67 14.16
CA ARG A 382 -21.88 -22.81 14.61
C ARG A 382 -22.53 -24.15 14.24
N VAL A 383 -21.74 -25.13 13.82
CA VAL A 383 -22.23 -26.49 13.50
C VAL A 383 -22.91 -27.11 14.72
N GLY A 384 -24.10 -27.69 14.48
CA GLY A 384 -24.91 -28.35 15.51
C GLY A 384 -25.85 -27.43 16.30
N ASP A 385 -25.71 -26.11 16.18
CA ASP A 385 -26.63 -25.17 16.81
C ASP A 385 -27.95 -25.08 16.01
N SER A 386 -29.03 -24.62 16.67
CA SER A 386 -30.28 -24.31 15.99
C SER A 386 -30.09 -23.12 15.05
N VAL A 387 -30.59 -23.25 13.82
CA VAL A 387 -30.67 -22.10 12.91
C VAL A 387 -31.78 -21.17 13.43
N GLU A 388 -31.41 -19.92 13.71
CA GLU A 388 -32.28 -18.87 14.24
C GLU A 388 -32.15 -17.60 13.39
N ASP A 389 -33.03 -16.63 13.62
CA ASP A 389 -32.92 -15.30 13.03
C ASP A 389 -31.57 -14.67 13.43
N TYR A 390 -30.87 -14.06 12.49
CA TYR A 390 -29.56 -13.45 12.74
C TYR A 390 -29.57 -11.99 12.27
N THR A 391 -29.16 -11.07 13.14
CA THR A 391 -29.08 -9.65 12.83
C THR A 391 -27.65 -9.20 12.60
N VAL A 392 -27.42 -8.51 11.49
CA VAL A 392 -26.24 -7.68 11.25
C VAL A 392 -26.62 -6.20 11.34
N SER A 393 -25.73 -5.37 11.85
CA SER A 393 -25.95 -3.92 12.00
C SER A 393 -25.10 -3.14 11.00
N LEU A 394 -25.69 -2.13 10.38
CA LEU A 394 -25.07 -1.29 9.36
C LEU A 394 -25.02 0.16 9.82
N LEU A 395 -23.91 0.82 9.54
CA LEU A 395 -23.77 2.27 9.62
C LEU A 395 -24.32 2.88 8.33
N LEU A 396 -25.60 3.26 8.32
CA LEU A 396 -26.27 3.72 7.09
C LEU A 396 -25.76 5.07 6.57
N ASN A 397 -25.20 5.93 7.43
CA ASN A 397 -24.63 7.23 7.06
C ASN A 397 -25.55 8.14 6.22
N GLY A 398 -26.86 8.08 6.50
CA GLY A 398 -27.88 8.87 5.81
C GLY A 398 -28.52 8.19 4.59
N ASN A 399 -28.04 7.01 4.21
CA ASN A 399 -28.66 6.20 3.15
C ASN A 399 -29.75 5.29 3.71
N THR A 400 -30.47 4.62 2.81
CA THR A 400 -31.42 3.54 3.14
C THR A 400 -31.04 2.27 2.39
N LEU A 401 -31.25 1.12 3.03
CA LEU A 401 -31.14 -0.17 2.35
C LEU A 401 -32.21 -0.27 1.25
N ASP A 402 -31.79 -0.63 0.03
CA ASP A 402 -32.66 -0.79 -1.13
C ASP A 402 -33.00 -2.27 -1.38
N SER A 403 -31.97 -3.10 -1.54
CA SER A 403 -32.13 -4.52 -1.85
C SER A 403 -30.98 -5.36 -1.28
N ILE A 404 -31.25 -6.65 -1.11
CA ILE A 404 -30.25 -7.67 -0.77
C ILE A 404 -30.34 -8.76 -1.82
N ALA A 405 -29.20 -9.15 -2.41
CA ALA A 405 -29.13 -10.24 -3.37
C ALA A 405 -28.10 -11.28 -2.95
N VAL A 406 -28.35 -12.54 -3.29
CA VAL A 406 -27.35 -13.60 -3.21
C VAL A 406 -26.43 -13.50 -4.42
N ASP A 407 -25.13 -13.47 -4.19
CA ASP A 407 -24.14 -13.47 -5.26
C ASP A 407 -24.19 -14.78 -6.05
N GLY A 408 -24.17 -14.69 -7.38
CA GLY A 408 -24.18 -15.84 -8.28
C GLY A 408 -24.81 -15.52 -9.64
N PRO A 409 -24.79 -16.48 -10.58
CA PRO A 409 -25.22 -16.26 -11.97
C PRO A 409 -26.67 -15.79 -12.11
N ASP A 410 -27.54 -16.19 -11.17
CA ASP A 410 -28.97 -15.90 -11.19
C ASP A 410 -29.37 -14.72 -10.29
N GLY A 411 -28.44 -14.15 -9.50
CA GLY A 411 -28.61 -12.91 -8.71
C GLY A 411 -29.92 -12.82 -7.92
N GLU A 412 -30.25 -13.85 -7.13
CA GLU A 412 -31.54 -13.95 -6.43
C GLU A 412 -31.70 -12.81 -5.42
N THR A 413 -32.62 -11.88 -5.69
CA THR A 413 -32.98 -10.82 -4.74
C THR A 413 -33.88 -11.37 -3.64
N LEU A 414 -33.52 -11.12 -2.38
CA LEU A 414 -34.28 -11.57 -1.24
C LEU A 414 -35.62 -10.81 -1.12
N ALA A 415 -36.66 -11.51 -0.67
CA ALA A 415 -37.99 -11.00 -0.39
C ALA A 415 -38.06 -10.34 0.99
N ALA A 416 -38.16 -9.00 1.00
CA ALA A 416 -38.37 -8.22 2.22
C ALA A 416 -39.60 -8.69 3.02
N GLY A 417 -39.46 -8.82 4.33
CA GLY A 417 -40.46 -9.27 5.28
C GLY A 417 -40.50 -10.80 5.49
N ALA A 418 -40.19 -11.58 4.45
CA ALA A 418 -40.14 -13.05 4.52
C ALA A 418 -38.72 -13.56 4.77
N GLU A 419 -37.75 -13.11 3.97
CA GLU A 419 -36.37 -13.60 4.01
C GLU A 419 -35.43 -12.69 4.80
N TYR A 420 -35.76 -11.40 4.88
CA TYR A 420 -35.09 -10.46 5.77
C TYR A 420 -36.05 -9.37 6.28
N ARG A 421 -35.68 -8.70 7.37
CA ARG A 421 -36.32 -7.48 7.88
C ARG A 421 -35.24 -6.44 8.11
N ALA A 422 -35.47 -5.20 7.72
CA ALA A 422 -34.54 -4.10 7.96
C ALA A 422 -35.20 -3.00 8.78
N THR A 423 -34.44 -2.37 9.67
CA THR A 423 -34.88 -1.19 10.43
C THR A 423 -34.31 0.10 9.82
N PRO A 424 -34.96 1.26 10.04
CA PRO A 424 -34.40 2.55 9.64
C PRO A 424 -33.05 2.87 10.30
N GLU A 425 -32.74 2.25 11.43
CA GLU A 425 -31.47 2.43 12.15
C GLU A 425 -30.31 1.64 11.54
N GLY A 426 -30.58 0.71 10.62
CA GLY A 426 -29.56 -0.08 9.93
C GLY A 426 -29.42 -1.53 10.40
N ASP A 427 -30.32 -2.03 11.26
CA ASP A 427 -30.32 -3.44 11.61
C ASP A 427 -31.01 -4.26 10.52
N VAL A 428 -30.33 -5.30 10.03
CA VAL A 428 -30.84 -6.25 9.04
C VAL A 428 -30.90 -7.64 9.67
N THR A 429 -32.11 -8.11 9.95
CA THR A 429 -32.38 -9.47 10.42
C THR A 429 -32.63 -10.40 9.24
N PHE A 430 -31.74 -11.36 9.02
CA PHE A 430 -31.99 -12.49 8.14
C PHE A 430 -32.85 -13.52 8.88
N THR A 431 -33.93 -13.96 8.25
CA THR A 431 -34.88 -14.86 8.92
C THR A 431 -34.38 -16.29 8.92
N THR A 432 -34.84 -17.06 9.90
CA THR A 432 -34.62 -18.51 10.01
C THR A 432 -35.05 -19.25 8.75
N GLU A 433 -36.09 -18.77 8.05
CA GLU A 433 -36.56 -19.34 6.78
C GLU A 433 -35.51 -19.21 5.66
N PHE A 434 -34.88 -18.04 5.56
CA PHE A 434 -33.80 -17.82 4.62
C PHE A 434 -32.54 -18.59 5.02
N LEU A 435 -32.10 -18.41 6.27
CA LEU A 435 -30.88 -19.03 6.79
C LEU A 435 -30.94 -20.56 6.77
N GLY A 436 -32.10 -21.15 7.08
CA GLY A 436 -32.31 -22.61 7.10
C GLY A 436 -32.22 -23.27 5.71
N ARG A 437 -32.23 -22.51 4.62
CA ARG A 437 -31.94 -23.03 3.26
C ARG A 437 -30.45 -23.13 2.96
N ARG A 438 -29.60 -22.48 3.75
CA ARG A 438 -28.14 -22.39 3.54
C ARG A 438 -27.33 -23.02 4.67
N LEU A 439 -27.88 -23.01 5.88
CA LEU A 439 -27.28 -23.52 7.10
C LEU A 439 -28.00 -24.79 7.55
N SER A 440 -27.26 -25.66 8.24
CA SER A 440 -27.80 -26.91 8.79
C SER A 440 -27.56 -27.00 10.29
N ALA A 441 -28.59 -27.40 11.05
CA ALA A 441 -28.48 -27.70 12.48
C ALA A 441 -27.90 -29.11 12.76
N ALA A 442 -27.52 -29.86 11.72
CA ALA A 442 -26.96 -31.19 11.90
C ALA A 442 -25.55 -31.11 12.56
N PRO A 443 -25.23 -32.01 13.50
CA PRO A 443 -23.93 -32.01 14.18
C PRO A 443 -22.76 -32.41 13.25
N ASP A 444 -23.05 -32.98 12.09
CA ASP A 444 -22.11 -33.35 11.03
C ASP A 444 -22.23 -32.44 9.79
N ALA A 445 -22.88 -31.28 9.92
CA ALA A 445 -22.95 -30.30 8.85
C ALA A 445 -21.54 -29.86 8.42
N GLU A 446 -21.32 -29.78 7.11
CA GLU A 446 -20.05 -29.35 6.55
C GLU A 446 -19.79 -27.87 6.89
N PRO A 447 -18.66 -27.52 7.53
CA PRO A 447 -18.27 -26.12 7.74
C PRO A 447 -17.86 -25.42 6.43
N GLY A 448 -17.73 -24.09 6.48
CA GLY A 448 -17.26 -23.24 5.39
C GLY A 448 -18.28 -22.17 4.97
N SER A 449 -17.90 -21.40 3.96
CA SER A 449 -18.75 -20.42 3.29
C SER A 449 -19.99 -21.09 2.67
N LYS A 450 -21.16 -20.50 2.86
CA LYS A 450 -22.45 -21.01 2.37
C LYS A 450 -23.10 -20.09 1.35
N ALA A 451 -22.87 -18.79 1.44
CA ALA A 451 -23.34 -17.81 0.47
C ALA A 451 -22.67 -16.46 0.73
N ASN A 452 -22.50 -15.67 -0.33
CA ASN A 452 -22.20 -14.25 -0.23
C ASN A 452 -23.46 -13.45 -0.59
N LEU A 453 -23.70 -12.38 0.15
CA LEU A 453 -24.81 -11.46 -0.07
C LEU A 453 -24.27 -10.08 -0.39
N THR A 454 -24.84 -9.46 -1.42
CA THR A 454 -24.61 -8.05 -1.73
C THR A 454 -25.81 -7.23 -1.28
N LEU A 455 -25.55 -6.26 -0.39
CA LEU A 455 -26.51 -5.28 0.06
C LEU A 455 -26.30 -3.98 -0.71
N SER A 456 -27.37 -3.50 -1.34
CA SER A 456 -27.42 -2.27 -2.12
C SER A 456 -28.18 -1.19 -1.35
N PHE A 457 -27.77 0.06 -1.55
CA PHE A 457 -28.30 1.22 -0.82
C PHE A 457 -28.78 2.30 -1.79
N SER A 458 -29.51 3.29 -1.27
CA SER A 458 -29.98 4.44 -2.03
C SER A 458 -28.86 5.26 -2.70
N ALA A 459 -27.65 5.20 -2.15
CA ALA A 459 -26.44 5.83 -2.68
C ALA A 459 -25.20 5.14 -2.08
N GLY A 460 -24.03 5.39 -2.68
CA GLY A 460 -22.76 4.85 -2.21
C GLY A 460 -22.46 3.45 -2.73
N GLY A 461 -21.41 2.85 -2.19
CA GLY A 461 -20.99 1.49 -2.49
C GLY A 461 -21.87 0.43 -1.84
N THR A 462 -21.68 -0.82 -2.25
CA THR A 462 -22.37 -1.97 -1.69
C THR A 462 -21.67 -2.52 -0.45
N ALA A 463 -22.40 -3.28 0.37
CA ALA A 463 -21.83 -4.02 1.48
C ALA A 463 -21.96 -5.53 1.22
N GLY A 464 -20.87 -6.27 1.44
CA GLY A 464 -20.85 -7.73 1.36
C GLY A 464 -21.09 -8.36 2.74
N VAL A 465 -21.99 -9.34 2.81
CA VAL A 465 -22.21 -10.19 4.00
C VAL A 465 -22.03 -11.65 3.62
N GLU A 466 -21.04 -12.32 4.21
CA GLU A 466 -20.79 -13.75 3.98
C GLU A 466 -21.47 -14.61 5.05
N ILE A 467 -22.25 -15.61 4.62
CA ILE A 467 -22.86 -16.61 5.50
C ILE A 467 -21.85 -17.74 5.69
N VAL A 468 -21.37 -17.91 6.93
CA VAL A 468 -20.36 -18.89 7.28
C VAL A 468 -20.90 -19.88 8.30
N GLN A 469 -20.87 -21.17 7.94
CA GLN A 469 -21.06 -22.24 8.92
C GLN A 469 -19.71 -22.64 9.50
N TRP A 470 -19.52 -22.56 10.81
CA TRP A 470 -18.20 -22.75 11.43
C TRP A 470 -18.20 -23.76 12.57
N ASP A 471 -17.04 -24.32 12.86
CA ASP A 471 -16.72 -25.10 14.05
C ASP A 471 -15.23 -24.91 14.36
N VAL A 472 -14.73 -25.43 15.48
CA VAL A 472 -13.33 -25.27 15.85
C VAL A 472 -12.44 -26.04 14.87
N PRO A 473 -11.45 -25.39 14.21
CA PRO A 473 -10.51 -26.09 13.34
C PRO A 473 -9.76 -27.21 14.05
N VAL A 474 -9.19 -28.14 13.29
CA VAL A 474 -8.51 -29.32 13.85
C VAL A 474 -7.09 -29.39 13.31
N LEU A 475 -6.11 -29.44 14.21
CA LEU A 475 -4.72 -29.70 13.87
C LEU A 475 -4.48 -31.21 13.75
N GLU A 476 -3.63 -31.63 12.81
CA GLU A 476 -3.19 -33.03 12.74
C GLU A 476 -2.33 -33.42 13.95
N SER A 477 -1.52 -32.48 14.45
CA SER A 477 -0.75 -32.57 15.68
C SER A 477 -0.82 -31.25 16.43
N ASN A 478 -0.87 -31.31 17.76
CA ASN A 478 -0.83 -30.13 18.63
C ASN A 478 0.58 -29.84 19.18
N THR A 479 1.60 -30.56 18.74
CA THR A 479 2.98 -30.34 19.19
C THR A 479 4.02 -30.85 18.21
N SER A 480 5.21 -30.24 18.26
CA SER A 480 6.44 -30.80 17.71
C SER A 480 7.66 -30.24 18.47
N LYS A 481 8.86 -30.71 18.09
CA LYS A 481 10.11 -30.12 18.56
C LYS A 481 10.47 -28.91 17.70
N ALA A 482 10.99 -27.87 18.34
CA ALA A 482 11.56 -26.73 17.61
C ALA A 482 12.84 -27.16 16.89
N VAL A 483 12.90 -26.90 15.58
CA VAL A 483 14.05 -27.23 14.72
C VAL A 483 14.42 -25.99 13.91
N ALA A 484 15.64 -25.49 14.14
CA ALA A 484 16.12 -24.27 13.51
C ALA A 484 16.25 -24.39 11.98
N GLY A 485 16.18 -23.23 11.31
CA GLY A 485 16.61 -23.07 9.91
C GLY A 485 15.53 -23.20 8.84
N ALA A 486 14.26 -23.35 9.20
CA ALA A 486 13.14 -23.31 8.25
C ALA A 486 11.83 -22.90 8.92
N ASP A 487 10.89 -22.41 8.11
CA ASP A 487 9.50 -22.22 8.53
C ASP A 487 8.87 -23.56 8.93
N LEU A 488 8.06 -23.53 9.98
CA LEU A 488 7.29 -24.68 10.42
C LEU A 488 5.89 -24.63 9.84
N LEU A 489 5.57 -25.62 9.01
CA LEU A 489 4.23 -25.86 8.50
C LEU A 489 3.47 -26.79 9.45
N ILE A 490 2.31 -26.33 9.92
CA ILE A 490 1.42 -27.06 10.82
C ILE A 490 0.14 -27.39 10.05
N PRO A 491 -0.07 -28.66 9.66
CA PRO A 491 -1.26 -29.08 8.94
C PRO A 491 -2.53 -28.84 9.76
N ILE A 492 -3.54 -28.27 9.11
CA ILE A 492 -4.82 -27.90 9.72
C ILE A 492 -5.98 -28.26 8.79
N THR A 493 -7.07 -28.75 9.38
CA THR A 493 -8.39 -28.76 8.74
C THR A 493 -9.16 -27.54 9.23
N PHE A 494 -9.28 -26.53 8.37
CA PHE A 494 -10.13 -25.38 8.62
C PHE A 494 -11.60 -25.80 8.71
N LYS A 495 -12.35 -25.18 9.63
CA LYS A 495 -13.79 -25.41 9.82
C LYS A 495 -14.56 -24.09 9.82
N GLY A 496 -14.48 -23.34 8.72
CA GLY A 496 -15.08 -22.01 8.60
C GLY A 496 -14.34 -21.21 7.53
N LEU A 497 -13.94 -19.98 7.87
CA LEU A 497 -13.00 -19.24 7.04
C LEU A 497 -11.64 -19.95 6.99
N LYS A 498 -10.96 -19.86 5.84
CA LYS A 498 -9.71 -20.60 5.56
C LYS A 498 -8.45 -19.80 5.88
N TYR A 499 -8.52 -18.98 6.92
CA TYR A 499 -7.39 -18.21 7.41
C TYR A 499 -7.55 -17.95 8.92
N PRO A 500 -6.45 -17.93 9.68
CA PRO A 500 -6.46 -17.55 11.08
C PRO A 500 -6.69 -16.04 11.23
N ALA A 501 -7.25 -15.64 12.37
CA ALA A 501 -7.46 -14.24 12.70
C ALA A 501 -6.23 -13.61 13.39
N ALA A 502 -5.60 -14.33 14.31
CA ALA A 502 -4.44 -13.88 15.07
C ALA A 502 -3.75 -15.07 15.78
N VAL A 503 -2.48 -14.90 16.17
CA VAL A 503 -1.73 -15.94 16.89
C VAL A 503 -1.10 -15.41 18.17
N LYS A 504 -1.53 -15.95 19.31
CA LYS A 504 -0.95 -15.69 20.63
C LYS A 504 0.27 -16.58 20.85
N MET A 505 1.35 -16.03 21.39
CA MET A 505 2.64 -16.69 21.55
C MET A 505 3.12 -16.57 23.00
N LEU A 506 2.81 -17.59 23.83
CA LEU A 506 3.05 -17.56 25.27
C LEU A 506 4.00 -18.69 25.68
N ARG A 507 5.13 -18.32 26.29
CA ARG A 507 6.09 -19.27 26.84
C ARG A 507 5.51 -19.97 28.08
N SER A 508 6.00 -21.16 28.37
CA SER A 508 5.54 -21.97 29.52
C SER A 508 5.85 -21.33 30.87
N ASP A 509 6.79 -20.38 30.93
CA ASP A 509 7.12 -19.59 32.12
C ASP A 509 6.27 -18.31 32.26
N GLY A 510 5.34 -18.07 31.34
CA GLY A 510 4.40 -16.93 31.35
C GLY A 510 4.93 -15.66 30.69
N VAL A 511 6.16 -15.66 30.17
CA VAL A 511 6.73 -14.55 29.40
C VAL A 511 6.22 -14.60 27.97
N TYR A 512 6.05 -13.45 27.31
CA TYR A 512 5.60 -13.43 25.92
C TYR A 512 6.80 -13.76 25.03
N LEU A 513 6.56 -14.44 23.90
CA LEU A 513 7.70 -14.81 23.05
C LEU A 513 8.33 -13.58 22.38
N PHE A 514 7.47 -12.64 21.98
CA PHE A 514 7.83 -11.39 21.34
C PHE A 514 7.06 -10.24 21.99
N ASP A 515 7.64 -9.03 21.93
CA ASP A 515 6.97 -7.78 22.32
C ASP A 515 6.27 -7.84 23.69
N ASP A 516 7.02 -8.15 24.76
CA ASP A 516 6.52 -8.27 26.14
C ASP A 516 5.67 -7.07 26.60
N TRP A 517 5.89 -5.88 26.04
CA TRP A 517 5.11 -4.68 26.33
C TRP A 517 3.63 -4.81 25.91
N THR A 518 3.29 -5.72 24.99
CA THR A 518 1.90 -5.99 24.57
C THR A 518 1.03 -6.50 25.72
N GLN A 519 1.60 -6.83 26.87
CA GLN A 519 0.85 -7.15 28.11
C GLN A 519 -0.07 -6.01 28.58
N TYR A 520 0.17 -4.79 28.12
CA TYR A 520 -0.67 -3.62 28.41
C TYR A 520 -1.79 -3.40 27.39
N LEU A 521 -1.86 -4.21 26.32
CA LEU A 521 -2.93 -4.16 25.33
C LEU A 521 -4.14 -5.00 25.76
N GLY A 522 -5.24 -4.88 25.01
CA GLY A 522 -6.49 -5.59 25.28
C GLY A 522 -6.37 -7.13 25.17
N PRO A 523 -7.40 -7.87 25.61
CA PRO A 523 -7.37 -9.34 25.67
C PRO A 523 -7.12 -10.03 24.32
N LEU A 524 -7.57 -9.40 23.22
CA LEU A 524 -7.39 -9.89 21.85
C LEU A 524 -6.02 -9.54 21.23
N GLN A 525 -5.16 -8.83 21.97
CA GLN A 525 -3.86 -8.35 21.50
C GLN A 525 -2.68 -8.73 22.41
N ALA A 526 -2.92 -8.97 23.69
CA ALA A 526 -1.86 -9.32 24.64
C ALA A 526 -1.17 -10.66 24.29
N ALA A 527 0.15 -10.61 24.08
CA ALA A 527 1.03 -11.71 23.66
C ALA A 527 0.82 -12.20 22.21
N TYR A 528 0.18 -11.42 21.34
CA TYR A 528 0.00 -11.80 19.94
C TYR A 528 1.18 -11.34 19.08
N GLY A 529 1.51 -12.14 18.07
CA GLY A 529 2.53 -11.81 17.08
C GLY A 529 1.98 -11.02 15.89
N THR A 530 2.88 -10.60 15.02
CA THR A 530 2.59 -9.85 13.79
C THR A 530 2.56 -10.78 12.58
N TYR A 531 1.52 -10.60 11.76
CA TYR A 531 1.36 -11.32 10.49
C TYR A 531 2.57 -11.10 9.57
N ASN A 532 2.98 -12.15 8.86
CA ASN A 532 4.13 -12.20 7.94
C ASN A 532 5.51 -11.90 8.58
N GLY A 533 5.56 -11.56 9.87
CA GLY A 533 6.79 -11.46 10.67
C GLY A 533 7.03 -12.71 11.52
N GLN A 534 6.05 -13.08 12.35
CA GLN A 534 6.17 -14.24 13.24
C GLN A 534 5.29 -15.42 12.83
N TRP A 535 4.19 -15.18 12.13
CA TRP A 535 3.24 -16.20 11.71
C TRP A 535 2.61 -15.88 10.35
N ASN A 536 2.18 -16.91 9.63
CA ASN A 536 1.48 -16.81 8.35
C ASN A 536 0.55 -18.04 8.15
N TRP A 537 -0.10 -18.17 7.00
CA TRP A 537 -0.80 -19.39 6.57
C TRP A 537 -0.56 -19.64 5.09
N LEU A 538 -0.55 -20.90 4.67
CA LEU A 538 -0.37 -21.30 3.27
C LEU A 538 -1.20 -22.54 2.96
N GLY A 539 -2.27 -22.36 2.18
CA GLY A 539 -3.23 -23.42 1.91
C GLY A 539 -3.79 -23.99 3.21
N ASP A 540 -3.70 -25.31 3.39
CA ASP A 540 -4.16 -26.03 4.58
C ASP A 540 -3.07 -26.13 5.68
N ASN A 541 -2.16 -25.15 5.76
CA ASN A 541 -1.12 -25.09 6.79
C ASN A 541 -1.11 -23.74 7.51
N LEU A 542 -0.98 -23.78 8.83
CA LEU A 542 -0.53 -22.63 9.61
C LEU A 542 1.00 -22.59 9.57
N VAL A 543 1.58 -21.39 9.57
CA VAL A 543 3.02 -21.19 9.46
C VAL A 543 3.53 -20.45 10.68
N LEU A 544 4.54 -21.01 11.34
CA LEU A 544 5.42 -20.25 12.23
C LEU A 544 6.73 -20.00 11.48
N THR A 545 7.16 -18.74 11.39
CA THR A 545 8.36 -18.39 10.62
C THR A 545 9.62 -19.01 11.25
N ALA A 546 10.67 -19.19 10.46
CA ALA A 546 11.96 -19.67 10.95
C ALA A 546 12.47 -18.83 12.14
N ALA A 547 12.30 -17.50 12.07
CA ALA A 547 12.63 -16.58 13.15
C ALA A 547 11.84 -16.87 14.44
N THR A 548 10.56 -17.22 14.33
CA THR A 548 9.74 -17.64 15.48
C THR A 548 10.22 -18.96 16.07
N VAL A 549 10.56 -19.94 15.24
CA VAL A 549 11.10 -21.23 15.71
C VAL A 549 12.43 -21.02 16.44
N ASP A 550 13.32 -20.20 15.87
CA ASP A 550 14.60 -19.84 16.47
C ASP A 550 14.43 -19.07 17.79
N ALA A 551 13.43 -18.19 17.89
CA ALA A 551 13.11 -17.50 19.14
C ALA A 551 12.67 -18.46 20.25
N VAL A 552 11.89 -19.51 19.92
CA VAL A 552 11.52 -20.55 20.90
C VAL A 552 12.78 -21.30 21.39
N ILE A 553 13.66 -21.69 20.47
CA ILE A 553 14.92 -22.36 20.81
C ILE A 553 15.79 -21.46 21.72
N ALA A 554 15.90 -20.18 21.38
CA ALA A 554 16.67 -19.20 22.14
C ALA A 554 16.07 -18.94 23.54
N ALA A 555 14.74 -18.98 23.67
CA ALA A 555 14.06 -18.85 24.96
C ALA A 555 14.36 -20.02 25.91
N GLY A 556 14.65 -21.21 25.37
CA GLY A 556 15.03 -22.40 26.15
C GLY A 556 13.89 -22.95 27.01
N VAL A 557 12.64 -22.59 26.71
CA VAL A 557 11.42 -23.10 27.35
C VAL A 557 10.35 -23.36 26.30
N ASP A 558 9.45 -24.31 26.58
CA ASP A 558 8.34 -24.63 25.69
C ASP A 558 7.47 -23.39 25.43
N THR A 559 6.93 -23.26 24.22
CA THR A 559 6.06 -22.14 23.85
C THR A 559 4.76 -22.65 23.26
N THR A 560 3.64 -22.15 23.79
CA THR A 560 2.30 -22.41 23.27
C THR A 560 1.89 -21.30 22.32
N PHE A 561 1.51 -21.71 21.11
CA PHE A 561 0.89 -20.88 20.09
C PHE A 561 -0.61 -21.14 20.09
N THR A 562 -1.42 -20.11 20.39
CA THR A 562 -2.88 -20.18 20.29
C THR A 562 -3.31 -19.47 19.02
N PHE A 563 -3.81 -20.21 18.04
CA PHE A 563 -4.35 -19.68 16.80
C PHE A 563 -5.84 -19.40 16.98
N ASP A 564 -6.21 -18.13 16.92
CA ASP A 564 -7.61 -17.69 16.92
C ASP A 564 -8.17 -17.70 15.49
N PHE A 565 -9.46 -17.98 15.34
CA PHE A 565 -10.18 -17.91 14.06
C PHE A 565 -11.40 -17.01 14.17
N PHE A 566 -11.94 -16.59 13.01
CA PHE A 566 -13.23 -15.91 12.96
C PHE A 566 -14.39 -16.92 13.06
N PRO A 567 -15.47 -16.62 13.81
CA PRO A 567 -15.61 -15.46 14.68
C PRO A 567 -14.65 -15.56 15.88
N ARG A 568 -14.01 -14.44 16.25
CA ARG A 568 -13.11 -14.42 17.41
C ARG A 568 -13.93 -14.41 18.69
N VAL A 569 -14.30 -15.59 19.15
CA VAL A 569 -15.09 -15.82 20.36
C VAL A 569 -14.38 -16.84 21.26
N PRO A 570 -14.61 -16.83 22.58
CA PRO A 570 -14.05 -17.83 23.48
C PRO A 570 -14.33 -19.25 22.99
N GLY A 571 -13.27 -20.05 22.82
CA GLY A 571 -13.35 -21.44 22.38
C GLY A 571 -13.21 -21.68 20.87
N ASN A 572 -13.12 -20.64 20.03
CA ASN A 572 -12.80 -20.78 18.61
C ASN A 572 -11.30 -20.62 18.33
N SER A 573 -10.49 -21.47 18.95
CA SER A 573 -9.03 -21.46 18.80
C SER A 573 -8.43 -22.85 18.95
N VAL A 574 -7.22 -23.01 18.43
CA VAL A 574 -6.42 -24.24 18.58
C VAL A 574 -5.06 -23.92 19.16
N ASN A 575 -4.54 -24.83 20.00
CA ASN A 575 -3.23 -24.70 20.61
C ASN A 575 -2.22 -25.62 19.93
N TYR A 576 -1.03 -25.09 19.67
CA TYR A 576 0.12 -25.84 19.20
C TYR A 576 1.33 -25.53 20.10
N THR A 577 2.02 -26.55 20.59
CA THR A 577 3.18 -26.36 21.49
C THR A 577 4.47 -26.76 20.80
N LEU A 578 5.41 -25.81 20.71
CA LEU A 578 6.79 -26.12 20.36
C LEU A 578 7.59 -26.44 21.62
N THR A 579 8.23 -27.61 21.59
CA THR A 579 9.07 -28.11 22.67
C THR A 579 10.56 -27.92 22.35
N VAL A 580 11.35 -27.55 23.36
CA VAL A 580 12.81 -27.32 23.25
C VAL A 580 13.66 -28.49 23.75
#